data_AF-A0A972UW57-F1
#
_entry.id   AF-A0A972UW57-F1
#
_cell.length_a   1.000
_cell.length_b   1.000
_cell.length_c   1.000
_cell.angle_alpha   90.00
_cell.angle_beta   90.00
_cell.angle_gamma   90.00
#
_symmetry.space_group_name_H-M   'P 1'
#
loop_
_entity.id
_entity.type
_entity.pdbx_description
1 polymer ?
#
loop_
_entity_poly.entity_id
_entity_poly.type
_entity_poly.pdbx_seq_one_letter_code
_entity_poly.pdbx_strand_id
1 'polypeptide(L)'
;KFDADISNFTFIEASDIEKHFTPYKPNKIKNASQVLTESAKNFYKNYYNAETVESLSNIDIFRRLGKKEVNYAPHLLIKTGQKDKEFCASYIEFDCYFKHAVYGISYKQVIEKNIDKVNLLKALTAYYNSKFSSYYLFLTSISWGIEREQVQPQEMLSLPPLPFEIDEEEIIKLATKEDEIAAIISNPWSDKLKIKEIEKEIDEIIYNALDLSSLERYLIEDIWNYSLELFQEGAKSRALMPVNNNNDELVDYLKLLASILNEHLKHTEIRTWGSIWKMPSTIPLRLVSIHFTNQYKPGHIHSLPNNKELNTIINKIDKYTYEKYSESIYFRKVVKYYNNDDIHIVKPNQKRFCSRSLAIQDADSILVEISKME
;
A
#
# COMPACT_ATOMS: atom_id res chain seq x y z
N LYS A 1 -31.70 -16.81 15.90
CA LYS A 1 -31.05 -17.41 17.09
C LYS A 1 -30.77 -16.28 18.05
N PHE A 2 -31.17 -16.43 19.31
CA PHE A 2 -30.83 -15.49 20.39
C PHE A 2 -29.48 -15.89 20.97
N ASP A 3 -28.71 -14.91 21.44
CA ASP A 3 -27.39 -15.14 22.04
C ASP A 3 -27.30 -14.36 23.35
N ALA A 4 -27.55 -15.07 24.45
CA ALA A 4 -27.57 -14.50 25.79
C ALA A 4 -26.16 -14.11 26.28
N ASP A 5 -25.10 -14.55 25.59
CA ASP A 5 -23.74 -14.29 26.05
C ASP A 5 -23.27 -12.88 25.66
N ILE A 6 -23.93 -12.22 24.71
CA ILE A 6 -23.51 -10.93 24.15
C ILE A 6 -23.34 -9.85 25.21
N SER A 7 -24.26 -9.76 26.17
CA SER A 7 -24.19 -8.75 27.25
C SER A 7 -22.99 -8.96 28.18
N ASN A 8 -22.38 -10.15 28.15
CA ASN A 8 -21.27 -10.51 29.03
C ASN A 8 -19.91 -10.17 28.41
N PHE A 9 -19.84 -10.10 27.07
CA PHE A 9 -18.63 -9.87 26.30
C PHE A 9 -18.35 -8.39 26.03
N THR A 10 -17.08 -8.10 25.73
CA THR A 10 -16.67 -6.78 25.27
C THR A 10 -17.13 -6.58 23.84
N PHE A 11 -17.50 -5.36 23.49
CA PHE A 11 -17.82 -5.00 22.12
C PHE A 11 -16.75 -4.06 21.57
N ILE A 12 -16.30 -4.32 20.35
CA ILE A 12 -15.31 -3.52 19.66
C ILE A 12 -15.91 -2.87 18.40
N GLU A 13 -15.84 -1.55 18.33
CA GLU A 13 -16.16 -0.82 17.10
C GLU A 13 -14.97 -0.88 16.13
N ALA A 14 -15.24 -0.79 14.83
CA ALA A 14 -14.17 -0.76 13.82
C ALA A 14 -13.19 0.41 14.00
N SER A 15 -13.61 1.51 14.64
CA SER A 15 -12.74 2.64 14.99
C SER A 15 -11.67 2.29 16.02
N ASP A 16 -11.98 1.35 16.92
CA ASP A 16 -11.17 1.02 18.09
C ASP A 16 -10.09 -0.02 17.78
N ILE A 17 -10.21 -0.71 16.63
CA ILE A 17 -9.21 -1.66 16.15
C ILE A 17 -7.96 -0.91 15.72
N GLU A 18 -6.82 -1.27 16.30
CA GLU A 18 -5.49 -0.79 15.96
C GLU A 18 -4.79 -1.78 15.01
N LYS A 19 -3.94 -1.27 14.12
CA LYS A 19 -3.15 -2.11 13.21
C LYS A 19 -2.20 -3.00 14.03
N HIS A 20 -2.01 -4.24 13.59
CA HIS A 20 -1.22 -5.31 14.23
C HIS A 20 -1.81 -5.84 15.54
N PHE A 21 -2.00 -5.00 16.54
CA PHE A 21 -2.47 -5.44 17.86
C PHE A 21 -3.41 -4.42 18.49
N THR A 22 -4.55 -4.89 18.99
CA THR A 22 -5.49 -4.05 19.73
C THR A 22 -5.45 -4.43 21.22
N PRO A 23 -4.91 -3.56 22.09
CA PRO A 23 -4.94 -3.79 23.53
C PRO A 23 -6.38 -3.91 24.06
N TYR A 24 -6.57 -4.73 25.09
CA TYR A 24 -7.87 -4.85 25.74
C TYR A 24 -8.35 -3.51 26.28
N LYS A 25 -9.47 -3.03 25.72
CA LYS A 25 -10.20 -1.87 26.22
C LYS A 25 -11.58 -2.34 26.67
N PRO A 26 -11.92 -2.30 27.97
CA PRO A 26 -13.19 -2.80 28.46
C PRO A 26 -14.34 -1.86 28.07
N ASN A 27 -14.86 -2.02 26.85
CA ASN A 27 -16.09 -1.40 26.39
C ASN A 27 -17.20 -2.46 26.35
N LYS A 28 -17.95 -2.58 27.45
CA LYS A 28 -19.17 -3.39 27.47
C LYS A 28 -20.34 -2.54 26.99
N ILE A 29 -20.95 -2.93 25.86
CA ILE A 29 -22.26 -2.40 25.51
C ILE A 29 -23.27 -3.01 26.47
N LYS A 30 -23.79 -2.19 27.37
CA LYS A 30 -24.91 -2.52 28.23
C LYS A 30 -26.22 -1.92 27.71
N ASN A 31 -26.15 -0.75 27.08
CA ASN A 31 -27.33 0.01 26.65
C ASN A 31 -27.24 0.41 25.16
N ALA A 32 -28.39 0.44 24.47
CA ALA A 32 -28.50 0.91 23.10
C ALA A 32 -27.96 2.34 22.91
N SER A 33 -28.08 3.19 23.92
CA SER A 33 -27.54 4.56 23.92
C SER A 33 -26.05 4.65 23.60
N GLN A 34 -25.27 3.61 23.93
CA GLN A 34 -23.81 3.60 23.76
C GLN A 34 -23.37 3.36 22.31
N VAL A 35 -24.27 2.90 21.45
CA VAL A 35 -23.95 2.37 20.11
C VAL A 35 -24.63 3.14 18.98
N LEU A 36 -25.58 4.01 19.34
CA LEU A 36 -26.42 4.75 18.40
C LEU A 36 -25.83 6.14 18.12
N THR A 37 -25.97 6.59 16.88
CA THR A 37 -25.68 7.99 16.51
C THR A 37 -26.68 8.93 17.19
N GLU A 38 -26.37 10.21 17.31
CA GLU A 38 -27.27 11.18 17.96
C GLU A 38 -28.65 11.24 17.30
N SER A 39 -28.68 11.16 15.97
CA SER A 39 -29.94 11.05 15.21
C SER A 39 -30.71 9.78 15.55
N ALA A 40 -30.02 8.65 15.70
CA ALA A 40 -30.66 7.38 16.03
C ALA A 40 -31.14 7.35 17.48
N LYS A 41 -30.37 7.90 18.43
CA LYS A 41 -30.78 8.09 19.82
C LYS A 41 -32.09 8.87 19.91
N ASN A 42 -32.20 9.99 19.20
CA ASN A 42 -33.43 10.78 19.15
C ASN A 42 -34.60 10.03 18.53
N PHE A 43 -34.37 9.30 17.44
CA PHE A 43 -35.39 8.46 16.82
C PHE A 43 -35.92 7.40 17.80
N TYR A 44 -35.02 6.64 18.45
CA TYR A 44 -35.42 5.58 19.37
C TYR A 44 -36.01 6.10 20.67
N LYS A 45 -35.52 7.24 21.19
CA LYS A 45 -36.12 7.92 22.33
C LYS A 45 -37.59 8.22 22.06
N ASN A 46 -37.90 8.77 20.89
CA ASN A 46 -39.26 9.06 20.48
C ASN A 46 -40.08 7.79 20.20
N TYR A 47 -39.47 6.79 19.55
CA TYR A 47 -40.15 5.53 19.21
C TYR A 47 -40.59 4.74 20.46
N TYR A 48 -39.76 4.72 21.50
CA TYR A 48 -40.03 4.01 22.76
C TYR A 48 -40.68 4.89 23.84
N ASN A 49 -41.03 6.14 23.53
CA ASN A 49 -41.53 7.13 24.49
C ASN A 49 -40.66 7.25 25.77
N ALA A 50 -39.34 7.21 25.58
CA ALA A 50 -38.36 7.27 26.67
C ALA A 50 -38.10 8.73 27.10
N GLU A 51 -38.07 9.02 28.40
CA GLU A 51 -37.82 10.38 28.92
C GLU A 51 -36.38 10.83 28.64
N THR A 52 -35.42 9.90 28.74
CA THR A 52 -34.00 10.13 28.48
C THR A 52 -33.40 9.01 27.62
N VAL A 53 -32.28 9.27 26.96
CA VAL A 53 -31.64 8.25 26.10
C VAL A 53 -31.08 7.10 26.95
N GLU A 54 -30.71 7.38 28.20
CA GLU A 54 -30.24 6.40 29.17
C GLU A 54 -31.35 5.44 29.65
N SER A 55 -32.62 5.84 29.49
CA SER A 55 -33.78 5.00 29.82
C SER A 55 -34.15 3.99 28.71
N LEU A 56 -33.43 4.02 27.57
CA LEU A 56 -33.54 2.98 26.56
C LEU A 56 -33.17 1.61 27.15
N SER A 57 -33.86 0.57 26.69
CA SER A 57 -33.63 -0.80 27.17
C SER A 57 -32.21 -1.29 26.88
N ASN A 58 -31.73 -2.18 27.74
CA ASN A 58 -30.47 -2.87 27.51
C ASN A 58 -30.53 -3.66 26.18
N ILE A 59 -29.38 -3.76 25.52
CA ILE A 59 -29.27 -4.63 24.34
C ILE A 59 -29.13 -6.06 24.85
N ASP A 60 -30.19 -6.84 24.68
CA ASP A 60 -30.27 -8.26 25.04
C ASP A 60 -30.16 -9.18 23.80
N ILE A 61 -30.25 -8.62 22.58
CA ILE A 61 -30.34 -9.38 21.34
C ILE A 61 -29.58 -8.67 20.20
N PHE A 62 -28.68 -9.40 19.52
CA PHE A 62 -28.25 -9.05 18.16
C PHE A 62 -28.95 -9.93 17.13
N ARG A 63 -29.37 -9.31 16.01
CA ARG A 63 -29.85 -10.02 14.82
C ARG A 63 -28.67 -10.22 13.86
N ARG A 64 -28.73 -11.29 13.06
CA ARG A 64 -27.68 -11.69 12.10
C ARG A 64 -26.35 -12.06 12.78
N LEU A 65 -26.44 -12.96 13.76
CA LEU A 65 -25.25 -13.56 14.38
C LEU A 65 -24.47 -14.31 13.30
N GLY A 66 -23.20 -13.93 13.11
CA GLY A 66 -22.25 -14.69 12.33
C GLY A 66 -21.91 -16.02 13.01
N LYS A 67 -20.76 -16.60 12.64
CA LYS A 67 -20.21 -17.77 13.35
C LYS A 67 -19.73 -17.34 14.74
N LYS A 68 -20.31 -17.90 15.80
CA LYS A 68 -19.99 -17.51 17.19
C LYS A 68 -18.53 -17.80 17.54
N GLU A 69 -17.97 -18.84 16.95
CA GLU A 69 -16.59 -19.30 17.18
C GLU A 69 -15.55 -18.23 16.86
N VAL A 70 -15.91 -17.22 16.06
CA VAL A 70 -15.02 -16.11 15.69
C VAL A 70 -14.95 -15.04 16.78
N ASN A 71 -15.92 -14.98 17.69
CA ASN A 71 -15.97 -13.98 18.76
C ASN A 71 -15.07 -14.33 19.97
N TYR A 72 -14.54 -15.55 20.01
CA TYR A 72 -13.69 -16.03 21.09
C TYR A 72 -12.22 -15.90 20.74
N ALA A 73 -11.40 -15.52 21.71
CA ALA A 73 -9.97 -15.41 21.57
C ALA A 73 -9.26 -16.78 21.58
N PRO A 74 -8.07 -16.88 20.98
CA PRO A 74 -7.45 -15.84 20.15
C PRO A 74 -8.05 -15.83 18.73
N HIS A 75 -8.17 -14.64 18.15
CA HIS A 75 -8.66 -14.45 16.79
C HIS A 75 -8.02 -13.23 16.11
N LEU A 76 -8.20 -13.15 14.80
CA LEU A 76 -7.79 -12.02 13.97
C LEU A 76 -9.03 -11.22 13.57
N LEU A 77 -8.98 -9.89 13.72
CA LEU A 77 -9.99 -8.96 13.22
C LEU A 77 -9.42 -8.10 12.11
N ILE A 78 -10.16 -7.99 11.01
CA ILE A 78 -9.78 -7.21 9.83
C ILE A 78 -10.85 -6.17 9.59
N LYS A 79 -10.46 -4.90 9.53
CA LYS A 79 -11.41 -3.83 9.18
C LYS A 79 -11.75 -3.91 7.70
N THR A 80 -13.04 -3.76 7.38
CA THR A 80 -13.45 -3.61 5.97
C THR A 80 -13.05 -2.24 5.43
N GLY A 81 -13.04 -1.21 6.27
CA GLY A 81 -12.49 0.11 5.94
C GLY A 81 -11.03 0.28 6.37
N GLN A 82 -10.41 1.37 5.94
CA GLN A 82 -9.02 1.66 6.28
C GLN A 82 -8.85 2.27 7.68
N LYS A 83 -7.63 2.24 8.20
CA LYS A 83 -7.18 3.03 9.35
C LYS A 83 -5.92 3.77 8.95
N ASP A 84 -5.88 5.09 9.16
CA ASP A 84 -4.77 5.94 8.72
C ASP A 84 -4.40 5.71 7.24
N LYS A 85 -5.42 5.46 6.41
CA LYS A 85 -5.31 5.17 4.97
C LYS A 85 -4.59 3.85 4.64
N GLU A 86 -4.45 2.96 5.61
CA GLU A 86 -3.86 1.65 5.41
C GLU A 86 -4.88 0.55 5.70
N PHE A 87 -4.63 -0.61 5.10
CA PHE A 87 -5.33 -1.84 5.48
C PHE A 87 -5.01 -2.15 6.95
N CYS A 88 -6.01 -2.63 7.69
CA CYS A 88 -5.88 -2.78 9.14
C CYS A 88 -6.44 -4.11 9.60
N ALA A 89 -5.52 -5.02 9.88
CA ALA A 89 -5.74 -6.28 10.56
C ALA A 89 -5.11 -6.23 11.96
N SER A 90 -5.72 -6.93 12.91
CA SER A 90 -5.32 -6.91 14.32
C SER A 90 -5.50 -8.28 14.96
N TYR A 91 -4.47 -8.73 15.66
CA TYR A 91 -4.54 -9.89 16.52
C TYR A 91 -5.19 -9.52 17.87
N ILE A 92 -6.12 -10.35 18.33
CA ILE A 92 -6.93 -10.12 19.53
C ILE A 92 -6.81 -11.29 20.50
N GLU A 93 -6.54 -10.96 21.76
CA GLU A 93 -6.33 -11.90 22.87
C GLU A 93 -7.49 -11.96 23.87
N PHE A 94 -8.61 -11.32 23.56
CA PHE A 94 -9.80 -11.29 24.41
C PHE A 94 -11.07 -11.54 23.61
N ASP A 95 -12.06 -12.13 24.27
CA ASP A 95 -13.35 -12.39 23.64
C ASP A 95 -14.10 -11.08 23.36
N CYS A 96 -14.59 -10.90 22.13
CA CYS A 96 -15.33 -9.71 21.76
C CYS A 96 -16.32 -9.90 20.61
N TYR A 97 -17.35 -9.06 20.60
CA TYR A 97 -18.31 -8.93 19.50
C TYR A 97 -18.00 -7.69 18.67
N PHE A 98 -18.28 -7.78 17.37
CA PHE A 98 -18.08 -6.72 16.40
C PHE A 98 -19.20 -6.70 15.35
N LYS A 99 -19.34 -5.57 14.65
CA LYS A 99 -20.30 -5.36 13.56
C LYS A 99 -19.73 -5.80 12.21
N HIS A 100 -20.58 -5.80 11.18
CA HIS A 100 -20.25 -6.14 9.78
C HIS A 100 -19.11 -5.33 9.15
N ALA A 101 -18.71 -4.20 9.73
CA ALA A 101 -17.55 -3.41 9.29
C ALA A 101 -16.21 -4.05 9.69
N VAL A 102 -16.25 -5.19 10.38
CA VAL A 102 -15.10 -5.98 10.81
C VAL A 102 -15.35 -7.42 10.38
N TYR A 103 -14.32 -8.01 9.79
CA TYR A 103 -14.29 -9.41 9.42
C TYR A 103 -13.36 -10.17 10.37
N GLY A 104 -13.87 -11.22 11.00
CA GLY A 104 -13.09 -12.01 11.94
C GLY A 104 -12.65 -13.36 11.37
N ILE A 105 -11.45 -13.78 11.72
CA ILE A 105 -10.86 -15.07 11.39
C ILE A 105 -10.45 -15.75 12.70
N SER A 106 -10.98 -16.95 12.94
CA SER A 106 -10.56 -17.81 14.04
C SER A 106 -10.29 -19.22 13.52
N TYR A 107 -9.55 -20.01 14.30
CA TYR A 107 -9.30 -21.40 13.95
C TYR A 107 -10.45 -22.30 14.43
N LYS A 108 -10.76 -23.33 13.63
CA LYS A 108 -11.56 -24.47 14.12
C LYS A 108 -10.60 -25.52 14.68
N GLN A 109 -11.05 -26.35 15.63
CA GLN A 109 -10.19 -27.26 16.42
C GLN A 109 -9.28 -28.20 15.61
N VAL A 110 -9.55 -28.50 14.34
CA VAL A 110 -8.79 -29.47 13.54
C VAL A 110 -8.02 -28.75 12.42
N ILE A 111 -6.69 -28.70 12.56
CA ILE A 111 -5.75 -28.42 11.46
C ILE A 111 -4.85 -29.65 11.39
N GLU A 112 -4.63 -30.19 10.19
CA GLU A 112 -3.84 -31.41 9.96
C GLU A 112 -2.33 -31.19 10.09
N LYS A 113 -1.87 -29.94 10.12
CA LYS A 113 -0.48 -29.54 10.40
C LYS A 113 -0.28 -29.26 11.90
N ASN A 114 0.85 -29.71 12.47
CA ASN A 114 1.33 -29.40 13.83
C ASN A 114 1.74 -27.92 14.04
N ILE A 115 1.18 -26.98 13.28
CA ILE A 115 1.52 -25.56 13.41
C ILE A 115 0.80 -24.98 14.61
N ASP A 116 1.53 -24.22 15.43
CA ASP A 116 0.93 -23.42 16.49
C ASP A 116 -0.09 -22.44 15.91
N LYS A 117 -1.35 -22.63 16.29
CA LYS A 117 -2.51 -21.87 15.80
C LYS A 117 -2.39 -20.38 16.12
N VAL A 118 -1.75 -20.05 17.23
CA VAL A 118 -1.50 -18.67 17.65
C VAL A 118 -0.49 -18.03 16.70
N ASN A 119 0.60 -18.72 16.40
CA ASN A 119 1.62 -18.22 15.47
C ASN A 119 1.04 -18.05 14.07
N LEU A 120 0.16 -18.94 13.62
CA LEU A 120 -0.52 -18.79 12.33
C LEU A 120 -1.45 -17.57 12.30
N LEU A 121 -2.22 -17.31 13.36
CA LEU A 121 -3.06 -16.10 13.43
C LEU A 121 -2.21 -14.83 13.41
N LYS A 122 -1.08 -14.80 14.12
CA LYS A 122 -0.14 -13.68 14.09
C LYS A 122 0.48 -13.52 12.71
N ALA A 123 0.96 -14.60 12.08
CA ALA A 123 1.49 -14.56 10.72
C ALA A 123 0.45 -14.07 9.70
N LEU A 124 -0.82 -14.45 9.85
CA LEU A 124 -1.91 -13.90 9.03
C LEU A 124 -2.08 -12.40 9.28
N THR A 125 -2.04 -11.93 10.53
CA THR A 125 -2.08 -10.50 10.85
C THR A 125 -0.95 -9.73 10.15
N ALA A 126 0.29 -10.23 10.22
CA ALA A 126 1.43 -9.65 9.52
C ALA A 126 1.21 -9.61 8.01
N TYR A 127 0.75 -10.72 7.45
CA TYR A 127 0.51 -10.85 6.02
C TYR A 127 -0.55 -9.86 5.52
N TYR A 128 -1.70 -9.75 6.18
CA TYR A 128 -2.75 -8.80 5.82
C TYR A 128 -2.30 -7.34 5.91
N ASN A 129 -1.42 -7.01 6.86
CA ASN A 129 -0.89 -5.64 7.05
C ASN A 129 0.29 -5.29 6.13
N SER A 130 0.78 -6.23 5.32
CA SER A 130 1.96 -6.04 4.45
C SER A 130 1.70 -5.14 3.24
N LYS A 131 2.80 -4.66 2.64
CA LYS A 131 2.76 -3.95 1.36
C LYS A 131 2.24 -4.80 0.22
N PHE A 132 2.60 -6.08 0.21
CA PHE A 132 2.08 -7.02 -0.79
C PHE A 132 0.56 -7.12 -0.73
N SER A 133 -0.02 -7.29 0.45
CA SER A 133 -1.48 -7.43 0.60
C SER A 133 -2.22 -6.17 0.18
N SER A 134 -1.71 -4.99 0.55
CA SER A 134 -2.32 -3.72 0.12
C SER A 134 -2.17 -3.51 -1.39
N TYR A 135 -1.02 -3.84 -1.97
CA TYR A 135 -0.81 -3.82 -3.42
C TYR A 135 -1.81 -4.72 -4.15
N TYR A 136 -1.93 -5.97 -3.72
CA TYR A 136 -2.79 -6.96 -4.35
C TYR A 136 -4.27 -6.55 -4.24
N LEU A 137 -4.72 -6.21 -3.03
CA LEU A 137 -6.11 -5.83 -2.80
C LEU A 137 -6.46 -4.50 -3.47
N PHE A 138 -5.55 -3.53 -3.53
CA PHE A 138 -5.81 -2.28 -4.25
C PHE A 138 -6.04 -2.52 -5.75
N LEU A 139 -5.33 -3.47 -6.35
CA LEU A 139 -5.46 -3.79 -7.78
C LEU A 139 -6.63 -4.72 -8.10
N THR A 140 -7.08 -5.54 -7.14
CA THR A 140 -8.07 -6.61 -7.38
C THR A 140 -9.44 -6.35 -6.76
N SER A 141 -9.53 -5.55 -5.69
CA SER A 141 -10.81 -5.24 -5.05
C SER A 141 -11.62 -4.26 -5.88
N ILE A 142 -12.93 -4.49 -5.90
CA ILE A 142 -13.87 -3.68 -6.68
C ILE A 142 -14.10 -2.34 -5.99
N SER A 143 -14.21 -2.32 -4.66
CA SER A 143 -14.55 -1.10 -3.94
C SER A 143 -13.36 -0.16 -3.73
N TRP A 144 -12.18 -0.66 -3.33
CA TRP A 144 -11.08 0.19 -2.88
C TRP A 144 -10.66 1.22 -3.94
N GLY A 145 -10.33 0.77 -5.15
CA GLY A 145 -9.81 1.64 -6.21
C GLY A 145 -10.88 2.45 -6.96
N ILE A 146 -12.17 2.22 -6.70
CA ILE A 146 -13.26 2.72 -7.57
C ILE A 146 -14.35 3.46 -6.80
N GLU A 147 -14.92 2.86 -5.75
CA GLU A 147 -16.13 3.38 -5.09
C GLU A 147 -15.85 3.95 -3.69
N ARG A 148 -15.22 3.15 -2.81
CA ARG A 148 -15.02 3.47 -1.39
C ARG A 148 -13.72 2.87 -0.91
N GLU A 149 -13.06 3.53 0.04
CA GLU A 149 -11.86 3.06 0.76
C GLU A 149 -12.17 1.85 1.68
N GLN A 150 -12.70 0.79 1.09
CA GLN A 150 -13.13 -0.44 1.74
C GLN A 150 -12.73 -1.65 0.89
N VAL A 151 -12.44 -2.75 1.56
CA VAL A 151 -12.27 -4.08 0.97
C VAL A 151 -13.36 -4.97 1.54
N GLN A 152 -14.11 -5.65 0.69
CA GLN A 152 -15.15 -6.56 1.13
C GLN A 152 -14.54 -7.86 1.67
N PRO A 153 -15.17 -8.51 2.66
CA PRO A 153 -14.65 -9.76 3.22
C PRO A 153 -14.30 -10.86 2.21
N GLN A 154 -15.08 -11.00 1.14
CA GLN A 154 -14.84 -12.00 0.10
C GLN A 154 -13.58 -11.68 -0.73
N GLU A 155 -13.27 -10.40 -0.90
CA GLU A 155 -12.08 -9.94 -1.61
C GLU A 155 -10.82 -10.14 -0.76
N MET A 156 -10.91 -9.97 0.56
CA MET A 156 -9.80 -10.26 1.49
C MET A 156 -9.31 -11.72 1.36
N LEU A 157 -10.23 -12.65 1.13
CA LEU A 157 -9.94 -14.07 0.96
C LEU A 157 -9.38 -14.42 -0.43
N SER A 158 -9.29 -13.45 -1.35
CA SER A 158 -8.68 -13.64 -2.67
C SER A 158 -7.16 -13.52 -2.67
N LEU A 159 -6.57 -13.08 -1.55
CA LEU A 159 -5.13 -13.08 -1.37
C LEU A 159 -4.57 -14.51 -1.53
N PRO A 160 -3.36 -14.66 -2.11
CA PRO A 160 -2.66 -15.93 -2.10
C PRO A 160 -2.60 -16.53 -0.69
N PRO A 161 -2.78 -17.85 -0.52
CA PRO A 161 -2.82 -18.51 0.79
C PRO A 161 -1.41 -18.67 1.40
N LEU A 162 -0.55 -17.65 1.26
CA LEU A 162 0.88 -17.69 1.60
C LEU A 162 1.15 -18.24 3.01
N PRO A 163 0.48 -17.78 4.09
CA PRO A 163 0.76 -18.30 5.44
C PRO A 163 0.45 -19.79 5.65
N PHE A 164 -0.25 -20.43 4.70
CA PHE A 164 -0.55 -21.86 4.73
C PHE A 164 0.43 -22.71 3.89
N GLU A 165 1.16 -22.07 2.98
CA GLU A 165 2.06 -22.70 2.01
C GLU A 165 3.54 -22.59 2.40
N ILE A 166 3.90 -21.59 3.22
CA ILE A 166 5.26 -21.41 3.71
C ILE A 166 5.64 -22.37 4.84
N ASP A 167 6.94 -22.52 5.07
CA ASP A 167 7.50 -23.34 6.15
C ASP A 167 7.16 -22.79 7.53
N GLU A 168 7.10 -23.69 8.52
CA GLU A 168 6.79 -23.34 9.91
C GLU A 168 7.78 -22.33 10.50
N GLU A 169 9.04 -22.36 10.07
CA GLU A 169 10.06 -21.39 10.48
C GLU A 169 9.68 -19.96 10.07
N GLU A 170 9.17 -19.76 8.84
CA GLU A 170 8.76 -18.44 8.35
C GLU A 170 7.48 -17.95 9.05
N ILE A 171 6.56 -18.86 9.38
CA ILE A 171 5.38 -18.55 10.21
C ILE A 171 5.81 -18.04 11.59
N ILE A 172 6.78 -18.72 12.22
CA ILE A 172 7.31 -18.31 13.54
C ILE A 172 8.03 -16.96 13.44
N LYS A 173 8.80 -16.71 12.36
CA LYS A 173 9.45 -15.41 12.13
C LYS A 173 8.42 -14.28 12.04
N LEU A 174 7.38 -14.43 11.22
CA LEU A 174 6.30 -13.45 11.11
C LEU A 174 5.58 -13.25 12.44
N ALA A 175 5.24 -14.33 13.15
CA ALA A 175 4.59 -14.26 14.46
C ALA A 175 5.44 -13.52 15.50
N THR A 176 6.75 -13.75 15.50
CA THR A 176 7.69 -13.06 16.39
C THR A 176 7.71 -11.56 16.12
N LYS A 177 7.68 -11.15 14.84
CA LYS A 177 7.62 -9.74 14.45
C LYS A 177 6.33 -9.06 14.90
N GLU A 178 5.19 -9.75 14.83
CA GLU A 178 3.95 -9.25 15.41
C GLU A 178 4.03 -9.08 16.92
N ASP A 179 4.67 -10.01 17.64
CA ASP A 179 4.87 -9.90 19.09
C ASP A 179 5.76 -8.70 19.44
N GLU A 180 6.81 -8.44 18.64
CA GLU A 180 7.64 -7.23 18.79
C GLU A 180 6.81 -5.95 18.61
N ILE A 181 5.93 -5.89 17.60
CA ILE A 181 5.03 -4.75 17.37
C ILE A 181 4.04 -4.61 18.54
N ALA A 182 3.40 -5.70 18.98
CA ALA A 182 2.45 -5.71 20.07
C ALA A 182 3.06 -5.20 21.38
N ALA A 183 4.31 -5.56 21.67
CA ALA A 183 5.06 -5.06 22.82
C ALA A 183 5.31 -3.55 22.74
N ILE A 184 5.58 -3.01 21.55
CA ILE A 184 5.75 -1.56 21.33
C ILE A 184 4.42 -0.82 21.49
N ILE A 185 3.33 -1.35 20.92
CA ILE A 185 1.98 -0.76 20.99
C ILE A 185 1.48 -0.72 22.45
N SER A 186 1.78 -1.75 23.23
CA SER A 186 1.38 -1.84 24.65
C SER A 186 2.14 -0.87 25.56
N ASN A 187 3.23 -0.27 25.07
CA ASN A 187 4.01 0.72 25.81
C ASN A 187 3.39 2.13 25.66
N PRO A 188 3.20 2.91 26.74
CA PRO A 188 2.71 4.29 26.67
C PRO A 188 3.52 5.22 25.74
N TRP A 189 4.81 4.91 25.55
CA TRP A 189 5.69 5.62 24.61
C TRP A 189 5.95 4.74 23.38
N SER A 190 4.91 4.51 22.58
CA SER A 190 5.00 3.75 21.33
C SER A 190 5.92 4.46 20.32
N ASP A 191 7.00 3.81 19.91
CA ASP A 191 7.88 4.32 18.85
C ASP A 191 7.38 3.88 17.48
N LYS A 192 6.67 4.79 16.79
CA LYS A 192 6.15 4.56 15.44
C LYS A 192 7.24 4.32 14.40
N LEU A 193 8.46 4.83 14.61
CA LEU A 193 9.55 4.59 13.66
C LEU A 193 10.02 3.14 13.75
N LYS A 194 10.15 2.61 14.97
CA LYS A 194 10.50 1.21 15.19
C LYS A 194 9.46 0.24 14.64
N ILE A 195 8.17 0.55 14.77
CA ILE A 195 7.10 -0.25 14.14
C ILE A 195 7.31 -0.29 12.62
N LYS A 196 7.59 0.86 11.98
CA LYS A 196 7.87 0.92 10.53
C LYS A 196 9.12 0.16 10.09
N GLU A 197 10.12 0.02 10.98
CA GLU A 197 11.29 -0.81 10.70
C GLU A 197 10.91 -2.29 10.72
N ILE A 198 10.13 -2.73 11.72
CA ILE A 198 9.64 -4.11 11.82
C ILE A 198 8.69 -4.44 10.66
N GLU A 199 7.81 -3.52 10.26
CA GLU A 199 6.94 -3.68 9.08
C GLU A 199 7.75 -3.93 7.80
N LYS A 200 8.92 -3.29 7.64
CA LYS A 200 9.82 -3.56 6.50
C LYS A 200 10.43 -4.96 6.58
N GLU A 201 10.79 -5.42 7.78
CA GLU A 201 11.29 -6.79 7.97
C GLU A 201 10.21 -7.83 7.64
N ILE A 202 8.96 -7.57 8.03
CA ILE A 202 7.79 -8.38 7.65
C ILE A 202 7.64 -8.42 6.12
N ASP A 203 7.71 -7.27 5.45
CA ASP A 203 7.62 -7.19 3.99
C ASP A 203 8.74 -8.01 3.32
N GLU A 204 9.98 -7.95 3.83
CA GLU A 204 11.10 -8.73 3.29
C GLU A 204 10.90 -10.24 3.44
N ILE A 205 10.39 -10.70 4.59
CA ILE A 205 10.03 -12.11 4.79
C ILE A 205 8.99 -12.54 3.76
N ILE A 206 7.94 -11.73 3.57
CA ILE A 206 6.84 -12.02 2.64
C ILE A 206 7.34 -12.03 1.18
N TYR A 207 8.17 -11.06 0.80
CA TYR A 207 8.72 -10.97 -0.56
C TYR A 207 9.64 -12.16 -0.88
N ASN A 208 10.43 -12.61 0.09
CA ASN A 208 11.26 -13.81 -0.07
C ASN A 208 10.40 -15.07 -0.17
N ALA A 209 9.36 -15.18 0.65
CA ALA A 209 8.45 -16.33 0.63
C ALA A 209 7.66 -16.46 -0.68
N LEU A 210 7.37 -15.34 -1.34
CA LEU A 210 6.73 -15.27 -2.65
C LEU A 210 7.71 -15.39 -3.83
N ASP A 211 9.02 -15.54 -3.56
CA ASP A 211 10.09 -15.55 -4.56
C ASP A 211 10.07 -14.32 -5.51
N LEU A 212 9.77 -13.14 -4.95
CA LEU A 212 9.66 -11.93 -5.75
C LEU A 212 11.04 -11.39 -6.15
N SER A 213 11.21 -11.21 -7.46
CA SER A 213 12.37 -10.54 -8.03
C SER A 213 12.46 -9.07 -7.60
N SER A 214 13.64 -8.47 -7.76
CA SER A 214 13.84 -7.05 -7.49
C SER A 214 12.91 -6.15 -8.30
N LEU A 215 12.60 -6.52 -9.54
CA LEU A 215 11.68 -5.78 -10.41
C LEU A 215 10.24 -5.82 -9.87
N GLU A 216 9.77 -6.98 -9.44
CA GLU A 216 8.42 -7.13 -8.87
C GLU A 216 8.27 -6.37 -7.56
N ARG A 217 9.30 -6.39 -6.70
CA ARG A 217 9.34 -5.57 -5.49
C ARG A 217 9.25 -4.07 -5.80
N TYR A 218 9.94 -3.59 -6.85
CA TYR A 218 9.83 -2.20 -7.27
C TYR A 218 8.42 -1.82 -7.72
N LEU A 219 7.70 -2.72 -8.41
CA LEU A 219 6.30 -2.50 -8.77
C LEU A 219 5.42 -2.33 -7.53
N ILE A 220 5.56 -3.22 -6.54
CA ILE A 220 4.81 -3.16 -5.27
C ILE A 220 5.11 -1.85 -4.52
N GLU A 221 6.39 -1.55 -4.34
CA GLU A 221 6.84 -0.37 -3.61
C GLU A 221 6.41 0.93 -4.29
N ASP A 222 6.45 1.01 -5.62
CA ASP A 222 6.08 2.23 -6.34
C ASP A 222 4.56 2.45 -6.34
N ILE A 223 3.75 1.38 -6.36
CA ILE A 223 2.31 1.52 -6.12
C ILE A 223 2.06 2.12 -4.75
N TRP A 224 2.71 1.61 -3.70
CA TRP A 224 2.59 2.19 -2.37
C TRP A 224 3.09 3.63 -2.32
N ASN A 225 4.25 3.89 -2.95
CA ASN A 225 4.92 5.16 -2.79
C ASN A 225 4.26 6.31 -3.57
N TYR A 226 3.63 5.98 -4.70
CA TYR A 226 3.10 6.96 -5.65
C TYR A 226 1.62 6.75 -5.95
N SER A 227 1.19 5.55 -6.34
CA SER A 227 -0.20 5.35 -6.81
C SER A 227 -1.22 5.42 -5.69
N LEU A 228 -1.01 4.66 -4.61
CA LEU A 228 -1.86 4.67 -3.42
C LEU A 228 -1.82 6.02 -2.72
N GLU A 229 -0.62 6.60 -2.58
CA GLU A 229 -0.46 7.91 -1.98
C GLU A 229 -1.15 9.01 -2.80
N LEU A 230 -1.07 8.97 -4.13
CA LEU A 230 -1.82 9.87 -5.01
C LEU A 230 -3.32 9.67 -4.90
N PHE A 231 -3.77 8.42 -4.83
CA PHE A 231 -5.19 8.10 -4.66
C PHE A 231 -5.74 8.68 -3.36
N GLN A 232 -4.99 8.60 -2.26
CA GLN A 232 -5.43 9.00 -0.92
C GLN A 232 -5.20 10.48 -0.58
N GLU A 233 -4.19 11.12 -1.17
CA GLU A 233 -3.85 12.54 -0.89
C GLU A 233 -4.27 13.49 -2.02
N GLY A 234 -4.60 12.95 -3.20
CA GLY A 234 -4.98 13.73 -4.38
C GLY A 234 -3.95 14.81 -4.69
N ALA A 235 -4.36 16.07 -4.72
CA ALA A 235 -3.48 17.20 -5.03
C ALA A 235 -2.35 17.44 -4.01
N LYS A 236 -2.47 16.91 -2.78
CA LYS A 236 -1.45 17.04 -1.73
C LYS A 236 -0.37 15.96 -1.79
N SER A 237 -0.51 15.04 -2.72
CA SER A 237 0.35 13.89 -2.91
C SER A 237 1.82 14.25 -3.18
N ARG A 238 2.74 13.58 -2.49
CA ARG A 238 4.18 13.62 -2.76
C ARG A 238 4.51 13.12 -4.16
N ALA A 239 3.67 12.27 -4.74
CA ALA A 239 3.83 11.78 -6.10
C ALA A 239 3.75 12.92 -7.14
N LEU A 240 3.04 14.02 -6.82
CA LEU A 240 2.92 15.23 -7.65
C LEU A 240 4.02 16.26 -7.39
N MET A 241 4.80 16.10 -6.31
CA MET A 241 5.88 17.03 -6.00
C MET A 241 7.00 16.94 -7.05
N PRO A 242 7.75 18.04 -7.27
CA PRO A 242 8.98 18.02 -8.08
C PRO A 242 9.98 16.95 -7.61
N VAL A 243 10.83 16.49 -8.53
CA VAL A 243 11.98 15.66 -8.16
C VAL A 243 12.90 16.42 -7.21
N ASN A 244 13.61 15.72 -6.34
CA ASN A 244 14.49 16.35 -5.37
C ASN A 244 15.62 17.13 -6.07
N ASN A 245 16.17 18.14 -5.41
CA ASN A 245 17.26 18.95 -5.95
C ASN A 245 18.53 18.12 -6.28
N ASN A 246 18.71 16.99 -5.60
CA ASN A 246 19.81 16.05 -5.84
C ASN A 246 19.53 15.08 -7.00
N ASN A 247 18.31 15.11 -7.56
CA ASN A 247 17.83 14.22 -8.63
C ASN A 247 17.83 12.73 -8.27
N ASP A 248 17.73 12.36 -7.00
CA ASP A 248 17.76 10.96 -6.55
C ASP A 248 16.75 10.10 -7.31
N GLU A 249 15.52 10.58 -7.49
CA GLU A 249 14.49 9.85 -8.23
C GLU A 249 14.87 9.62 -9.71
N LEU A 250 15.49 10.62 -10.36
CA LEU A 250 15.94 10.49 -11.76
C LEU A 250 17.15 9.57 -11.89
N VAL A 251 18.03 9.58 -10.89
CA VAL A 251 19.21 8.70 -10.83
C VAL A 251 18.75 7.25 -10.70
N ASP A 252 17.84 6.95 -9.79
CA ASP A 252 17.32 5.59 -9.61
C ASP A 252 16.54 5.12 -10.84
N TYR A 253 15.72 6.00 -11.43
CA TYR A 253 15.05 5.76 -12.70
C TYR A 253 16.04 5.40 -13.83
N LEU A 254 17.08 6.21 -14.04
CA LEU A 254 18.03 5.97 -15.14
C LEU A 254 18.93 4.76 -14.89
N LYS A 255 19.32 4.51 -13.64
CA LYS A 255 20.11 3.32 -13.29
C LYS A 255 19.34 2.05 -13.65
N LEU A 256 18.06 1.97 -13.27
CA LEU A 256 17.24 0.81 -13.57
C LEU A 256 17.00 0.65 -15.07
N LEU A 257 16.66 1.74 -15.75
CA LEU A 257 16.47 1.74 -17.20
C LEU A 257 17.75 1.25 -17.90
N ALA A 258 18.91 1.84 -17.57
CA ALA A 258 20.18 1.43 -18.15
C ALA A 258 20.58 -0.01 -17.79
N SER A 259 20.24 -0.51 -16.60
CA SER A 259 20.52 -1.91 -16.26
C SER A 259 19.68 -2.88 -17.09
N ILE A 260 18.41 -2.58 -17.32
CA ILE A 260 17.53 -3.43 -18.15
C ILE A 260 18.04 -3.45 -19.59
N LEU A 261 18.39 -2.29 -20.16
CA LEU A 261 18.95 -2.22 -21.51
C LEU A 261 20.29 -2.97 -21.62
N ASN A 262 21.20 -2.78 -20.67
CA ASN A 262 22.49 -3.49 -20.68
C ASN A 262 22.35 -5.01 -20.53
N GLU A 263 21.36 -5.50 -19.78
CA GLU A 263 21.10 -6.93 -19.66
C GLU A 263 20.65 -7.52 -21.01
N HIS A 264 19.79 -6.81 -21.74
CA HIS A 264 19.40 -7.19 -23.10
C HIS A 264 20.56 -7.11 -24.09
N LEU A 265 21.44 -6.12 -23.95
CA LEU A 265 22.58 -5.89 -24.83
C LEU A 265 23.85 -6.65 -24.44
N LYS A 266 23.79 -7.55 -23.44
CA LYS A 266 24.98 -8.20 -22.86
C LYS A 266 25.87 -8.94 -23.86
N HIS A 267 25.29 -9.44 -24.95
CA HIS A 267 25.98 -10.17 -26.02
C HIS A 267 26.48 -9.27 -27.16
N THR A 268 26.26 -7.96 -27.07
CA THR A 268 26.75 -6.97 -28.04
C THR A 268 27.99 -6.26 -27.49
N GLU A 269 28.65 -5.43 -28.31
CA GLU A 269 29.72 -4.53 -27.84
C GLU A 269 29.20 -3.19 -27.31
N ILE A 270 27.91 -2.91 -27.48
CA ILE A 270 27.26 -1.65 -27.11
C ILE A 270 26.89 -1.69 -25.63
N ARG A 271 27.16 -0.60 -24.91
CA ARG A 271 26.76 -0.42 -23.51
C ARG A 271 26.02 0.88 -23.33
N THR A 272 25.13 0.90 -22.35
CA THR A 272 24.31 2.08 -22.03
C THR A 272 24.72 2.73 -20.72
N TRP A 273 24.83 4.05 -20.74
CA TRP A 273 24.98 4.90 -19.55
C TRP A 273 24.00 6.08 -19.66
N GLY A 274 23.75 6.78 -18.55
CA GLY A 274 22.75 7.84 -18.48
C GLY A 274 23.32 9.22 -18.17
N SER A 275 22.64 10.28 -18.58
CA SER A 275 22.96 11.65 -18.17
C SER A 275 21.75 12.43 -17.68
N ILE A 276 21.99 13.29 -16.69
CA ILE A 276 20.98 14.15 -16.07
C ILE A 276 21.47 15.59 -16.06
N TRP A 277 20.67 16.50 -16.60
CA TRP A 277 20.92 17.93 -16.49
C TRP A 277 20.42 18.45 -15.14
N LYS A 278 21.25 19.20 -14.41
CA LYS A 278 20.80 19.96 -13.24
C LYS A 278 19.86 21.06 -13.69
N MET A 279 18.61 21.02 -13.25
CA MET A 279 17.59 22.01 -13.63
C MET A 279 16.91 22.59 -12.39
N PRO A 280 16.54 23.88 -12.39
CA PRO A 280 15.74 24.47 -11.30
C PRO A 280 14.43 23.70 -11.08
N SER A 281 13.94 23.69 -9.83
CA SER A 281 12.63 23.10 -9.48
C SER A 281 11.46 23.77 -10.20
N THR A 282 11.63 25.03 -10.63
CA THR A 282 10.63 25.81 -11.37
C THR A 282 10.43 25.35 -12.81
N ILE A 283 11.35 24.55 -13.37
CA ILE A 283 11.18 23.99 -14.71
C ILE A 283 10.13 22.87 -14.64
N PRO A 284 9.08 22.91 -15.49
CA PRO A 284 7.93 22.01 -15.41
C PRO A 284 8.21 20.59 -15.92
N LEU A 285 9.33 20.40 -16.64
CA LEU A 285 9.78 19.13 -17.18
C LEU A 285 11.21 18.83 -16.72
N ARG A 286 11.63 17.58 -16.93
CA ARG A 286 12.98 17.07 -16.73
C ARG A 286 13.45 16.38 -18.01
N LEU A 287 14.74 16.53 -18.30
CA LEU A 287 15.41 15.83 -19.40
C LEU A 287 16.40 14.83 -18.81
N VAL A 288 16.24 13.58 -19.21
CA VAL A 288 17.23 12.52 -19.00
C VAL A 288 17.63 11.95 -20.34
N SER A 289 18.88 11.48 -20.45
CA SER A 289 19.34 10.85 -21.69
C SER A 289 19.99 9.51 -21.39
N ILE A 290 19.87 8.58 -22.33
CA ILE A 290 20.60 7.32 -22.37
C ILE A 290 21.51 7.37 -23.59
N HIS A 291 22.75 6.94 -23.39
CA HIS A 291 23.82 6.98 -24.39
C HIS A 291 24.30 5.55 -24.64
N PHE A 292 24.33 5.13 -25.91
CA PHE A 292 24.71 3.80 -26.38
C PHE A 292 26.19 3.78 -26.78
N THR A 293 27.06 4.20 -25.85
CA THR A 293 28.50 4.32 -26.10
C THR A 293 29.32 3.75 -24.95
N ASN A 294 30.56 3.35 -25.26
CA ASN A 294 31.49 2.79 -24.26
C ASN A 294 32.32 3.87 -23.52
N GLN A 295 31.87 5.13 -23.54
CA GLN A 295 32.57 6.24 -22.87
C GLN A 295 32.63 6.07 -21.35
N TYR A 296 31.58 5.51 -20.75
CA TYR A 296 31.48 5.24 -19.32
C TYR A 296 31.15 3.78 -19.05
N LYS A 297 31.35 3.35 -17.79
CA LYS A 297 30.93 2.02 -17.35
C LYS A 297 29.40 1.85 -17.50
N PRO A 298 28.92 0.63 -17.80
CA PRO A 298 27.49 0.35 -17.90
C PRO A 298 26.73 0.83 -16.65
N GLY A 299 25.62 1.54 -16.86
CA GLY A 299 24.79 2.08 -15.77
C GLY A 299 25.36 3.31 -15.05
N HIS A 300 26.50 3.87 -15.49
CA HIS A 300 26.99 5.14 -14.96
C HIS A 300 26.01 6.27 -15.23
N ILE A 301 25.76 7.14 -14.23
CA ILE A 301 24.92 8.32 -14.39
C ILE A 301 25.77 9.59 -14.28
N HIS A 302 25.92 10.30 -15.37
CA HIS A 302 26.67 11.55 -15.44
C HIS A 302 25.78 12.76 -15.15
N SER A 303 26.19 13.61 -14.21
CA SER A 303 25.46 14.84 -13.89
C SER A 303 26.05 16.03 -14.64
N LEU A 304 25.25 16.65 -15.48
CA LEU A 304 25.60 17.82 -16.28
C LEU A 304 25.17 19.11 -15.55
N PRO A 305 25.95 20.20 -15.67
CA PRO A 305 25.64 21.47 -15.02
C PRO A 305 24.38 22.11 -15.62
N ASN A 306 23.78 23.05 -14.89
CA ASN A 306 22.60 23.78 -15.36
C ASN A 306 22.92 24.60 -16.61
N ASN A 307 22.06 24.52 -17.62
CA ASN A 307 22.17 25.27 -18.87
C ASN A 307 20.89 26.09 -19.12
N LYS A 308 21.04 27.43 -19.19
CA LYS A 308 19.91 28.36 -19.35
C LYS A 308 19.22 28.25 -20.72
N GLU A 309 19.97 27.97 -21.77
CA GLU A 309 19.42 27.78 -23.12
C GLU A 309 18.58 26.50 -23.17
N LEU A 310 19.10 25.41 -22.59
CA LEU A 310 18.35 24.16 -22.46
C LEU A 310 17.06 24.35 -21.65
N ASN A 311 17.11 25.07 -20.52
CA ASN A 311 15.91 25.40 -19.74
C ASN A 311 14.86 26.12 -20.60
N THR A 312 15.30 27.01 -21.49
CA THR A 312 14.42 27.75 -22.40
C THR A 312 13.77 26.82 -23.43
N ILE A 313 14.54 25.86 -23.99
CA ILE A 313 14.03 24.86 -24.92
C ILE A 313 13.01 23.95 -24.22
N ILE A 314 13.31 23.46 -23.02
CA ILE A 314 12.42 22.60 -22.25
C ILE A 314 11.10 23.32 -21.91
N ASN A 315 11.15 24.60 -21.54
CA ASN A 315 9.95 25.42 -21.35
C ASN A 315 9.14 25.62 -22.63
N LYS A 316 9.79 25.66 -23.81
CA LYS A 316 9.08 25.69 -25.09
C LYS A 316 8.40 24.34 -25.36
N ILE A 317 9.07 23.22 -25.09
CA ILE A 317 8.50 21.87 -25.24
C ILE A 317 7.26 21.69 -24.37
N ASP A 318 7.28 22.19 -23.12
CA ASP A 318 6.16 22.07 -22.18
C ASP A 318 4.83 22.57 -22.77
N LYS A 319 4.87 23.69 -23.51
CA LYS A 319 3.70 24.28 -24.20
C LYS A 319 3.04 23.37 -25.23
N TYR A 320 3.79 22.43 -25.80
CA TYR A 320 3.28 21.46 -26.79
C TYR A 320 2.98 20.09 -26.18
N THR A 321 3.48 19.82 -24.97
CA THR A 321 3.20 18.56 -24.26
C THR A 321 1.91 18.61 -23.47
N TYR A 322 1.49 19.80 -23.01
CA TYR A 322 0.29 19.98 -22.19
C TYR A 322 -0.88 20.52 -23.01
N GLU A 323 -1.96 19.75 -23.11
CA GLU A 323 -3.13 20.08 -23.92
C GLU A 323 -4.41 19.85 -23.11
N LYS A 324 -5.28 20.85 -23.04
CA LYS A 324 -6.63 20.69 -22.49
C LYS A 324 -7.53 20.11 -23.58
N TYR A 325 -8.02 18.90 -23.36
CA TYR A 325 -8.92 18.22 -24.30
C TYR A 325 -10.39 18.55 -24.02
N SER A 326 -10.77 18.62 -22.75
CA SER A 326 -12.13 19.00 -22.31
C SER A 326 -12.10 19.72 -20.96
N GLU A 327 -13.24 20.10 -20.38
CA GLU A 327 -13.32 20.84 -19.11
C GLU A 327 -12.51 20.20 -17.96
N SER A 328 -12.46 18.87 -17.92
CA SER A 328 -11.78 18.11 -16.85
C SER A 328 -10.73 17.10 -17.36
N ILE A 329 -10.45 17.08 -18.67
CA ILE A 329 -9.48 16.16 -19.27
C ILE A 329 -8.29 16.95 -19.81
N TYR A 330 -7.11 16.62 -19.31
CA TYR A 330 -5.83 17.21 -19.71
C TYR A 330 -4.89 16.10 -20.13
N PHE A 331 -4.24 16.27 -21.28
CA PHE A 331 -3.18 15.38 -21.72
C PHE A 331 -1.83 16.01 -21.43
N ARG A 332 -0.90 15.17 -20.95
CA ARG A 332 0.51 15.54 -20.84
C ARG A 332 1.37 14.48 -21.49
N LYS A 333 1.98 14.81 -22.62
CA LYS A 333 2.81 13.89 -23.41
C LYS A 333 4.21 13.76 -22.81
N VAL A 334 4.73 12.54 -22.73
CA VAL A 334 6.16 12.27 -22.54
C VAL A 334 6.82 12.23 -23.90
N VAL A 335 7.94 12.95 -24.07
CA VAL A 335 8.64 12.99 -25.36
C VAL A 335 9.86 12.07 -25.28
N LYS A 336 9.95 11.12 -26.19
CA LYS A 336 11.16 10.32 -26.44
C LYS A 336 11.71 10.71 -27.80
N TYR A 337 12.98 11.10 -27.86
CA TYR A 337 13.66 11.46 -29.10
C TYR A 337 14.87 10.56 -29.26
N TYR A 338 14.90 9.83 -30.37
CA TYR A 338 15.94 8.86 -30.71
C TYR A 338 16.90 9.52 -31.71
N ASN A 339 18.18 9.57 -31.37
CA ASN A 339 19.23 10.21 -32.13
C ASN A 339 20.43 9.26 -32.25
N ASN A 340 20.39 8.33 -33.20
CA ASN A 340 21.40 7.29 -33.45
C ASN A 340 21.92 6.63 -32.15
N ASP A 341 22.94 7.21 -31.52
CA ASP A 341 23.59 6.70 -30.31
C ASP A 341 22.95 7.20 -29.00
N ASP A 342 21.97 8.10 -29.05
CA ASP A 342 21.37 8.74 -27.88
C ASP A 342 19.85 8.65 -27.88
N ILE A 343 19.27 8.42 -26.71
CA ILE A 343 17.82 8.54 -26.47
C ILE A 343 17.59 9.61 -25.42
N HIS A 344 16.89 10.66 -25.79
CA HIS A 344 16.50 11.75 -24.90
C HIS A 344 15.04 11.58 -24.47
N ILE A 345 14.79 11.59 -23.17
CA ILE A 345 13.46 11.43 -22.58
C ILE A 345 13.12 12.69 -21.79
N VAL A 346 12.08 13.40 -22.24
CA VAL A 346 11.53 14.58 -21.57
C VAL A 346 10.24 14.20 -20.86
N LYS A 347 10.25 14.35 -19.54
CA LYS A 347 9.16 13.94 -18.64
C LYS A 347 8.68 15.07 -17.75
N PRO A 348 7.44 15.05 -17.25
CA PRO A 348 7.01 16.01 -16.26
C PRO A 348 7.86 15.97 -15.00
N ASN A 349 8.12 17.14 -14.43
CA ASN A 349 8.83 17.29 -13.17
C ASN A 349 7.92 16.92 -11.98
N GLN A 350 7.57 15.64 -11.87
CA GLN A 350 6.88 15.06 -10.73
C GLN A 350 7.47 13.69 -10.40
N LYS A 351 7.56 13.35 -9.11
CA LYS A 351 8.17 12.09 -8.66
C LYS A 351 7.52 10.86 -9.29
N ARG A 352 6.20 10.84 -9.45
CA ARG A 352 5.48 9.72 -10.08
C ARG A 352 5.93 9.41 -11.51
N PHE A 353 6.49 10.39 -12.23
CA PHE A 353 6.99 10.20 -13.59
C PHE A 353 8.43 9.66 -13.65
N CYS A 354 9.07 9.54 -12.49
CA CYS A 354 10.45 9.12 -12.32
C CYS A 354 10.54 7.87 -11.42
N SER A 355 9.48 7.07 -11.34
CA SER A 355 9.46 5.84 -10.57
C SER A 355 10.24 4.72 -11.26
N ARG A 356 10.65 3.71 -10.50
CA ARG A 356 11.34 2.51 -11.03
C ARG A 356 10.42 1.73 -11.96
N SER A 357 9.13 1.66 -11.66
CA SER A 357 8.11 1.04 -12.50
C SER A 357 8.01 1.70 -13.87
N LEU A 358 8.11 3.03 -13.93
CA LEU A 358 8.17 3.73 -15.21
C LEU A 358 9.49 3.52 -15.94
N ALA A 359 10.59 3.27 -15.23
CA ALA A 359 11.86 2.91 -15.86
C ALA A 359 11.74 1.55 -16.56
N ILE A 360 11.06 0.58 -15.94
CA ILE A 360 10.77 -0.73 -16.54
C ILE A 360 9.93 -0.55 -17.81
N GLN A 361 8.81 0.17 -17.71
CA GLN A 361 7.92 0.41 -18.86
C GLN A 361 8.63 1.15 -20.01
N ASP A 362 9.48 2.14 -19.68
CA ASP A 362 10.22 2.86 -20.70
C ASP A 362 11.34 2.05 -21.32
N ALA A 363 12.00 1.17 -20.56
CA ALA A 363 12.97 0.23 -21.10
C ALA A 363 12.32 -0.72 -22.12
N ASP A 364 11.17 -1.31 -21.80
CA ASP A 364 10.42 -2.18 -22.72
C ASP A 364 10.04 -1.42 -24.00
N SER A 365 9.49 -0.21 -23.86
CA SER A 365 9.15 0.65 -25.00
C SER A 365 10.37 1.03 -25.85
N ILE A 366 11.54 1.22 -25.24
CA ILE A 366 12.79 1.54 -25.95
C ILE A 366 13.30 0.31 -26.70
N LEU A 367 13.31 -0.86 -26.07
CA LEU A 367 13.75 -2.10 -26.70
C LEU A 367 12.90 -2.45 -27.92
N VAL A 368 11.58 -2.31 -27.81
CA VAL A 368 10.66 -2.48 -28.94
C VAL A 368 10.99 -1.52 -30.08
N GLU A 369 11.27 -0.26 -29.78
CA GLU A 369 11.55 0.72 -30.84
C GLU A 369 12.91 0.48 -31.51
N ILE A 370 13.94 0.12 -30.74
CA ILE A 370 15.26 -0.26 -31.27
C ILE A 370 15.14 -1.47 -32.21
N SER A 371 14.33 -2.47 -31.83
CA SER A 371 14.13 -3.67 -32.66
C SER A 371 13.42 -3.41 -34.00
N LYS A 372 12.78 -2.25 -34.18
CA LYS A 372 12.16 -1.84 -35.46
C LYS A 372 13.09 -0.98 -36.32
N MET A 373 14.17 -0.47 -35.74
CA MET A 373 15.15 0.36 -36.44
C MET A 373 16.24 -0.48 -37.11
N GLU A 374 16.40 -1.74 -36.69
CA GLU A 374 17.09 -2.81 -37.43
C GLU A 374 16.19 -3.36 -38.55
#